data_AF-A0A950GPP7-F1
#
_entry.id   AF-A0A950GPP7-F1
#
_cell.length_a   1.000
_cell.length_b   1.000
_cell.length_c   1.000
_cell.angle_alpha   90.00
_cell.angle_beta   90.00
_cell.angle_gamma   90.00
#
_symmetry.space_group_name_H-M   'P 1'
#
loop_
_entity.id
_entity.type
_entity.pdbx_description
1 polymer ?
#
loop_
_entity_poly.entity_id
_entity_poly.type
_entity_poly.pdbx_seq_one_letter_code
_entity_poly.pdbx_strand_id
1 'polypeptide(L)'
;MALRSAAVLAIGAMLLATAPVRAQDKLVVDIWGGNFRDGANEAIAKEFTKRTGMPVEFITGGTIDRLTKAKINRDHPESDVTVTTSHVGALYVSE
;
A
#
# COMPACT_ATOMS: atom_id res chain seq x y z
N MET A 1 17.53 -46.15 15.47
CA MET A 1 17.36 -44.92 16.29
C MET A 1 17.53 -43.65 15.46
N ALA A 2 18.55 -43.55 14.60
CA ALA A 2 18.82 -42.37 13.74
C ALA A 2 17.68 -41.96 12.78
N LEU A 3 16.93 -42.92 12.23
CA LEU A 3 15.83 -42.64 11.27
C LEU A 3 14.63 -41.92 11.92
N ARG A 4 14.41 -42.13 13.23
CA ARG A 4 13.36 -41.43 13.98
C ARG A 4 13.75 -39.99 14.31
N SER A 5 15.04 -39.74 14.55
CA SER A 5 15.57 -38.40 14.82
C SER A 5 15.53 -37.50 13.57
N ALA A 6 15.80 -38.05 12.39
CA ALA A 6 15.72 -37.32 11.12
C ALA A 6 14.28 -36.90 10.77
N ALA A 7 13.29 -37.75 11.05
CA ALA A 7 11.87 -37.45 10.81
C ALA A 7 11.37 -36.30 11.72
N VAL A 8 11.81 -36.25 12.98
CA VAL A 8 11.44 -35.18 13.93
C VAL A 8 12.04 -33.83 13.52
N LEU A 9 13.29 -33.82 13.04
CA LEU A 9 13.95 -32.62 12.51
C LEU A 9 13.27 -32.09 11.23
N ALA A 10 12.84 -32.98 10.34
CA ALA A 10 12.15 -32.60 9.11
C ALA A 10 10.76 -31.98 9.39
N ILE A 11 10.02 -32.52 10.36
CA ILE A 11 8.71 -31.98 10.76
C ILE A 11 8.86 -30.62 11.46
N GLY A 12 9.90 -30.45 12.29
CA GLY A 12 10.19 -29.17 12.95
C GLY A 12 10.53 -28.04 11.97
N ALA A 13 11.27 -28.34 10.89
CA ALA A 13 11.58 -27.36 9.85
C ALA A 13 10.34 -26.93 9.04
N MET A 14 9.37 -27.83 8.85
CA MET A 14 8.14 -27.55 8.11
C MET A 14 7.16 -26.68 8.91
N LEU A 15 7.16 -26.79 10.25
CA LEU A 15 6.38 -25.93 11.16
C LEU A 15 6.93 -24.50 11.26
N LEU A 16 8.22 -24.29 10.99
CA LEU A 16 8.83 -22.95 10.90
C LEU A 16 8.54 -22.26 9.56
N ALA A 17 8.23 -23.03 8.50
CA ALA A 17 7.86 -22.50 7.19
C ALA A 17 6.40 -21.98 7.12
N THR A 18 5.59 -22.24 8.15
CA THR A 18 4.22 -21.71 8.27
C THR A 18 4.14 -20.44 9.12
N ALA A 19 5.27 -19.77 9.39
CA ALA A 19 5.22 -18.41 9.91
C ALA A 19 4.32 -17.59 8.97
N PRO A 20 3.29 -16.90 9.49
CA PRO A 20 2.40 -16.12 8.64
C PRO A 20 3.28 -15.11 7.90
N VAL A 21 3.37 -15.25 6.58
CA VAL A 21 3.79 -14.15 5.72
C VAL A 21 2.82 -13.03 6.05
N ARG A 22 3.29 -12.05 6.82
CA ARG A 22 2.55 -10.80 6.95
C ARG A 22 2.53 -10.23 5.55
N ALA A 23 1.34 -10.15 4.95
CA ALA A 23 1.15 -9.32 3.78
C ALA A 23 1.85 -7.99 4.10
N GLN A 24 2.84 -7.61 3.30
CA GLN A 24 3.48 -6.32 3.50
C GLN A 24 2.40 -5.29 3.26
N ASP A 25 1.99 -4.58 4.32
CA ASP A 25 1.09 -3.46 4.20
C ASP A 25 1.72 -2.50 3.20
N LYS A 26 0.97 -2.17 2.15
CA LYS A 26 1.37 -1.24 1.10
C LYS A 26 0.74 0.11 1.41
N LEU A 27 1.46 1.19 1.18
CA LEU A 27 0.88 2.53 1.23
C LEU A 27 0.14 2.80 -0.07
N VAL A 28 -1.18 2.91 -0.02
CA VAL A 28 -2.00 3.20 -1.20
C VAL A 28 -2.24 4.70 -1.30
N VAL A 29 -1.76 5.30 -2.39
CA VAL A 29 -1.83 6.74 -2.64
C VAL A 29 -2.71 6.99 -3.86
N ASP A 30 -3.82 7.66 -3.64
CA ASP A 30 -4.62 8.22 -4.71
C ASP A 30 -3.90 9.48 -5.22
N ILE A 31 -3.32 9.44 -6.43
CA ILE A 31 -2.61 10.58 -7.10
C ILE A 31 -2.98 10.80 -8.59
N TRP A 32 -2.88 12.02 -9.14
CA TRP A 32 -3.05 12.21 -10.60
C TRP A 32 -2.08 11.34 -11.41
N GLY A 33 -2.56 10.84 -12.56
CA GLY A 33 -1.78 10.00 -13.46
C GLY A 33 -0.71 10.74 -14.29
N GLY A 34 -0.17 10.04 -15.28
CA GLY A 34 0.84 10.56 -16.20
C GLY A 34 2.13 11.00 -15.51
N ASN A 35 2.75 12.05 -16.03
CA ASN A 35 4.04 12.55 -15.55
C ASN A 35 4.05 12.91 -14.06
N PHE A 36 2.89 13.26 -13.48
CA PHE A 36 2.81 13.56 -12.05
C PHE A 36 2.99 12.31 -11.20
N ARG A 37 2.30 11.20 -11.51
CA ARG A 37 2.50 9.89 -10.87
C ARG A 37 3.94 9.43 -11.04
N ASP A 38 4.48 9.54 -12.24
CA ASP A 38 5.85 9.11 -12.55
C ASP A 38 6.86 9.92 -11.75
N GLY A 39 6.72 11.24 -11.73
CA GLY A 39 7.55 12.13 -10.92
C GLY A 39 7.46 11.84 -9.42
N ALA A 40 6.26 11.59 -8.89
CA ALA A 40 6.08 11.21 -7.48
C ALA A 40 6.71 9.85 -7.17
N ASN A 41 6.64 8.90 -8.10
CA ASN A 41 7.29 7.60 -7.95
C ASN A 41 8.82 7.74 -7.86
N GLU A 42 9.40 8.47 -8.81
CA GLU A 42 10.85 8.67 -8.89
C GLU A 42 11.40 9.51 -7.73
N ALA A 43 10.72 10.61 -7.39
CA ALA A 43 11.21 11.55 -6.39
C ALA A 43 10.91 11.13 -4.94
N ILE A 44 9.86 10.35 -4.69
CA ILE A 44 9.35 10.07 -3.35
C ILE A 44 9.21 8.57 -3.09
N ALA A 45 8.39 7.87 -3.86
CA ALA A 45 7.97 6.51 -3.51
C ALA A 45 9.12 5.50 -3.46
N LYS A 46 10.09 5.60 -4.39
CA LYS A 46 11.27 4.71 -4.41
C LYS A 46 12.10 4.86 -3.14
N GLU A 47 12.42 6.09 -2.74
CA GLU A 47 13.22 6.34 -1.54
C GLU A 47 12.44 6.02 -0.26
N PHE A 48 11.13 6.31 -0.24
CA PHE A 48 10.24 5.89 0.83
C PHE A 48 10.26 4.37 1.03
N THR A 49 10.07 3.61 -0.05
CA THR A 49 10.08 2.14 -0.03
C THR A 49 11.45 1.63 0.43
N LYS A 50 12.55 2.22 -0.07
CA LYS A 50 13.91 1.85 0.33
C LYS A 50 14.16 2.03 1.83
N ARG A 51 13.61 3.10 2.44
CA ARG A 51 13.81 3.41 3.87
C ARG A 51 12.92 2.61 4.80
N THR A 52 11.71 2.31 4.36
CA THR A 52 10.66 1.72 5.22
C THR A 52 10.43 0.25 4.96
N GLY A 53 10.84 -0.25 3.79
CA GLY A 53 10.43 -1.57 3.29
C GLY A 53 8.97 -1.64 2.84
N MET A 54 8.20 -0.55 2.97
CA MET A 54 6.79 -0.51 2.62
C MET A 54 6.61 -0.09 1.15
N PRO A 55 6.04 -0.94 0.28
CA PRO A 55 5.76 -0.58 -1.09
C PRO A 55 4.68 0.49 -1.18
N VAL A 56 4.76 1.35 -2.19
CA VAL A 56 3.73 2.35 -2.50
C VAL A 56 2.94 1.92 -3.73
N GLU A 57 1.62 1.88 -3.62
CA GLU A 57 0.71 1.65 -4.73
C GLU A 57 0.00 2.94 -5.11
N PHE A 58 -0.04 3.25 -6.40
CA PHE A 58 -0.72 4.44 -6.90
C PHE A 58 -2.05 4.08 -7.56
N ILE A 59 -3.13 4.68 -7.08
CA ILE A 59 -4.42 4.72 -7.78
C ILE A 59 -4.49 6.08 -8.50
N THR A 60 -4.87 6.06 -9.78
CA THR A 60 -4.86 7.27 -10.62
C THR A 60 -6.22 7.53 -11.26
N GLY A 61 -6.49 8.81 -11.57
CA GLY A 61 -7.74 9.27 -12.17
C GLY A 61 -7.81 10.80 -12.23
N GLY A 62 -8.95 11.33 -12.69
CA GLY A 62 -9.26 12.76 -12.64
C GLY A 62 -9.76 13.20 -11.26
N THR A 63 -9.56 14.47 -10.90
CA THR A 63 -9.87 15.01 -9.57
C THR A 63 -11.29 14.70 -9.10
N ILE A 64 -12.30 14.93 -9.94
CA ILE A 64 -13.71 14.75 -9.57
C ILE A 64 -14.03 13.29 -9.29
N ASP A 65 -13.63 12.38 -10.19
CA ASP A 65 -13.92 10.95 -10.05
C ASP A 65 -13.32 10.38 -8.76
N ARG A 66 -12.05 10.72 -8.51
CA ARG A 66 -11.30 10.26 -7.35
C ARG A 66 -11.86 10.76 -6.03
N LEU A 67 -12.11 12.07 -5.93
CA LEU A 67 -12.66 12.66 -4.71
C LEU A 67 -14.10 12.21 -4.47
N THR A 68 -14.90 12.07 -5.51
CA THR A 68 -16.25 11.50 -5.40
C THR A 68 -16.20 10.07 -4.87
N LYS A 69 -15.31 9.24 -5.42
CA LYS A 69 -15.11 7.87 -4.96
C LYS A 69 -14.65 7.81 -3.50
N ALA A 70 -13.69 8.65 -3.11
CA ALA A 70 -13.24 8.77 -1.72
C ALA A 70 -14.37 9.20 -0.77
N LYS A 71 -15.27 10.09 -1.21
CA LYS A 71 -16.43 10.54 -0.42
C LYS A 71 -17.47 9.43 -0.24
N ILE A 72 -17.76 8.69 -1.30
CA ILE A 72 -18.71 7.56 -1.27
C ILE A 72 -18.17 6.42 -0.40
N ASN A 73 -16.88 6.11 -0.51
CA ASN A 73 -16.23 5.01 0.21
C ASN A 73 -15.64 5.46 1.56
N ARG A 74 -16.20 6.49 2.22
CA ARG A 74 -15.61 7.06 3.45
C ARG A 74 -15.43 6.04 4.58
N ASP A 75 -16.37 5.10 4.73
CA ASP A 75 -16.31 4.06 5.77
C ASP A 75 -15.36 2.91 5.41
N HIS A 76 -14.98 2.80 4.14
CA HIS A 76 -14.10 1.77 3.59
C HIS A 76 -13.14 2.37 2.55
N PRO A 77 -12.22 3.26 2.97
CA PRO A 77 -11.37 4.00 2.03
C PRO A 77 -10.46 3.05 1.24
N GLU A 78 -10.34 3.29 -0.07
CA GLU A 78 -9.47 2.49 -0.94
C GLU A 78 -8.01 2.94 -0.91
N SER A 79 -7.75 4.19 -0.51
CA SER A 79 -6.42 4.79 -0.41
C SER A 79 -6.19 5.34 0.99
N ASP A 80 -4.95 5.22 1.48
CA ASP A 80 -4.50 5.80 2.75
C ASP A 80 -4.29 7.31 2.64
N VAL A 81 -3.86 7.77 1.46
CA VAL A 81 -3.57 9.19 1.19
C VAL A 81 -4.23 9.62 -0.11
N THR A 82 -4.99 10.72 -0.04
CA THR A 82 -5.54 11.39 -1.21
C THR A 82 -4.74 12.66 -1.50
N VAL A 83 -4.08 12.68 -2.66
CA VAL A 83 -3.38 13.87 -3.13
C VAL A 83 -4.36 14.78 -3.86
N THR A 84 -4.49 16.01 -3.37
CA THR A 84 -5.24 17.09 -4.02
C THR A 84 -4.58 18.44 -3.75
N THR A 85 -5.00 19.49 -4.45
CA THR A 85 -4.51 20.85 -4.19
C THR A 85 -5.27 21.46 -3.02
N SER A 86 -4.63 22.38 -2.28
CA SER A 86 -5.17 22.93 -1.03
C SER A 86 -6.56 23.53 -1.17
N HIS A 87 -6.83 24.24 -2.28
CA HIS A 87 -8.15 24.84 -2.52
C HIS A 87 -9.23 23.78 -2.75
N VAL A 88 -8.94 22.73 -3.51
CA VAL A 88 -9.89 21.61 -3.71
C VAL A 88 -10.08 20.84 -2.41
N GLY A 89 -9.01 20.62 -1.65
CA GLY A 89 -9.09 19.98 -0.33
C GLY A 89 -10.00 20.74 0.63
N ALA A 90 -9.88 22.07 0.67
CA ALA A 90 -10.76 22.92 1.47
C ALA A 90 -12.24 22.80 1.07
N LEU A 91 -12.53 22.79 -0.23
CA LEU A 91 -13.89 22.58 -0.73
C LEU A 91 -14.41 21.18 -0.37
N TYR A 92 -13.58 20.15 -0.58
CA TYR A 92 -13.92 18.76 -0.33
C TYR A 92 -14.32 18.47 1.12
N VAL A 93 -13.63 19.09 2.10
CA VAL A 93 -13.94 18.91 3.52
C VAL A 93 -15.11 19.79 4.01
N SER A 94 -15.43 20.85 3.27
CA SER A 94 -16.52 21.77 3.61
C SER A 94 -17.91 21.27 3.18
N GLU A 95 -17.96 20.26 2.31
CA GLU A 95 -19.18 19.59 1.84
C GLU A 95 -19.38 18.20 2.45
#